data_AF-A0A087CFQ0-F1
#
_entry.id   AF-A0A087CFQ0-F1
#
_cell.length_a   1.000
_cell.length_b   1.000
_cell.length_c   1.000
_cell.angle_alpha   90.00
_cell.angle_beta   90.00
_cell.angle_gamma   90.00
#
_symmetry.space_group_name_H-M   'P 1'
#
loop_
_entity.id
_entity.type
_entity.pdbx_description
1 polymer ?
#
loop_
_entity_poly.entity_id
_entity_poly.type
_entity_poly.pdbx_seq_one_letter_code
_entity_poly.pdbx_strand_id
1 'polypeptide(L)'
;MDSLVAHVLAWVATTALGALAGFLVSLLRRQFGREKALAKGMSVLLRGRLVDIHRRYVVEGKPCTVDVKEEADEVYAAYHGLGGNGTGTHLHDEIMEAHISRKRQ
;
A
#
# COMPACT_ATOMS: atom_id res chain seq x y z
N MET A 1 -5.53 54.58 23.83
CA MET A 1 -4.46 54.09 22.95
C MET A 1 -4.14 52.62 23.23
N ASP A 2 -4.03 52.23 24.49
CA ASP A 2 -3.62 50.87 24.89
C ASP A 2 -4.59 49.75 24.47
N SER A 3 -5.90 50.02 24.46
CA SER A 3 -6.92 49.03 24.04
C SER A 3 -6.85 48.69 22.55
N LEU A 4 -6.48 49.64 21.69
CA LEU A 4 -6.30 49.41 20.25
C LEU A 4 -5.05 48.58 19.97
N VAL A 5 -3.95 48.89 20.66
CA VAL A 5 -2.70 48.13 20.55
C VAL A 5 -2.92 46.67 20.96
N ALA A 6 -3.66 46.42 22.06
CA ALA A 6 -3.98 45.07 22.50
C ALA A 6 -4.82 44.27 21.49
N HIS A 7 -5.83 44.89 20.86
CA HIS A 7 -6.65 44.23 19.83
C HIS A 7 -5.84 43.89 18.58
N VAL A 8 -4.97 44.79 18.13
CA VAL A 8 -4.10 44.54 16.97
C VAL A 8 -3.13 43.39 17.26
N LEU A 9 -2.52 43.37 18.45
CA LEU A 9 -1.64 42.26 18.87
C LEU A 9 -2.39 40.93 18.94
N ALA A 10 -3.62 40.93 19.45
CA ALA A 10 -4.45 39.72 19.47
C ALA A 10 -4.71 39.18 18.07
N TRP A 11 -5.09 40.04 17.12
CA TRP A 11 -5.31 39.62 15.72
C TRP A 11 -4.05 39.11 15.04
N VAL A 12 -2.91 39.76 15.26
CA VAL A 12 -1.62 39.29 14.75
C VAL A 12 -1.27 37.92 15.34
N ALA A 13 -1.49 37.73 16.65
CA ALA A 13 -1.24 36.46 17.31
C ALA A 13 -2.17 35.34 16.77
N THR A 14 -3.47 35.62 16.60
CA THR A 14 -4.43 34.64 16.07
C THR A 14 -4.13 34.28 14.62
N THR A 15 -3.79 35.27 13.77
CA THR A 15 -3.42 35.02 12.37
C THR A 15 -2.11 34.27 12.24
N ALA A 16 -1.10 34.62 13.04
CA ALA A 16 0.18 33.91 13.08
C ALA A 16 0.00 32.45 13.52
N LEU A 17 -0.82 32.20 14.55
CA LEU A 17 -1.12 30.85 15.03
C LEU A 17 -1.87 30.03 13.96
N GLY A 18 -2.84 30.64 13.27
CA GLY A 18 -3.57 30.01 12.18
C GLY A 18 -2.67 29.64 11.00
N ALA A 19 -1.74 30.54 10.62
CA ALA A 19 -0.76 30.28 9.57
C ALA A 19 0.20 29.14 9.94
N LEU A 20 0.68 29.12 11.19
CA LEU A 20 1.54 28.05 11.70
C LEU A 20 0.81 26.70 11.69
N ALA A 21 -0.42 26.66 12.19
CA ALA A 21 -1.24 25.44 12.19
C ALA A 21 -1.51 24.95 10.76
N GLY A 22 -1.86 25.86 9.85
CA GLY A 22 -2.05 25.54 8.43
C GLY A 22 -0.79 24.97 7.77
N PHE A 23 0.37 25.56 8.07
CA PHE A 23 1.65 25.06 7.58
C PHE A 23 1.96 23.64 8.09
N LEU A 24 1.77 23.38 9.39
CA LEU A 24 1.96 22.05 9.98
C LEU A 24 1.02 21.01 9.38
N VAL A 25 -0.27 21.35 9.21
CA VAL A 25 -1.25 20.47 8.56
C VAL A 25 -0.86 20.19 7.11
N SER A 26 -0.38 21.19 6.37
CA SER A 26 0.10 21.01 5.00
C SER A 26 1.30 20.05 4.93
N LEU A 27 2.25 20.17 5.86
CA LEU A 27 3.40 19.28 5.94
C LEU A 27 2.96 17.82 6.19
N LEU A 28 2.07 17.61 7.16
CA LEU A 28 1.51 16.29 7.46
C LEU A 28 0.78 15.70 6.26
N ARG A 29 -0.10 16.48 5.61
CA ARG A 29 -0.83 16.03 4.40
C ARG A 29 0.10 15.60 3.28
N ARG A 30 1.23 16.30 3.09
CA ARG A 30 2.25 15.91 2.10
C ARG A 30 2.91 14.57 2.45
N GLN A 31 3.20 14.33 3.73
CA GLN A 31 3.77 13.06 4.18
C GLN A 31 2.78 11.90 3.98
N PHE A 32 1.53 12.04 4.44
CA PHE A 32 0.48 11.04 4.24
C PHE A 32 0.18 10.79 2.76
N GLY A 33 0.19 11.84 1.93
CA GLY A 33 -0.01 11.71 0.48
C GLY A 33 1.10 10.89 -0.18
N ARG A 34 2.36 11.12 0.21
CA ARG A 34 3.51 10.36 -0.30
C ARG A 34 3.46 8.90 0.13
N GLU A 35 3.17 8.63 1.40
CA GLU A 35 3.05 7.27 1.92
C GLU A 35 1.93 6.50 1.21
N LYS A 36 0.77 7.12 1.02
CA LYS A 36 -0.34 6.53 0.27
C LYS A 36 0.03 6.21 -1.18
N ALA A 37 0.78 7.09 -1.85
CA ALA A 37 1.26 6.85 -3.20
C ALA A 37 2.25 5.68 -3.26
N LEU A 38 3.17 5.58 -2.28
CA LEU A 38 4.12 4.47 -2.17
C LEU A 38 3.40 3.14 -1.89
N ALA A 39 2.48 3.12 -0.93
CA ALA A 39 1.64 1.95 -0.63
C ALA A 39 0.88 1.48 -1.88
N LYS A 40 0.33 2.42 -2.66
CA LYS A 40 -0.34 2.09 -3.92
C LYS A 40 0.63 1.52 -4.96
N GLY A 41 1.82 2.10 -5.11
CA GLY A 41 2.85 1.59 -6.01
C GLY A 41 3.29 0.17 -5.65
N MET A 42 3.55 -0.10 -4.36
CA MET A 42 3.89 -1.43 -3.87
C MET A 42 2.77 -2.44 -4.12
N SER A 43 1.52 -2.07 -3.85
CA SER A 43 0.34 -2.91 -4.15
C SER A 43 0.26 -3.29 -5.63
N VAL A 44 0.56 -2.36 -6.55
CA VAL A 44 0.60 -2.62 -8.00
C VAL A 44 1.71 -3.61 -8.35
N LEU A 45 2.91 -3.46 -7.77
CA LEU A 45 4.04 -4.35 -8.02
C LEU A 45 3.78 -5.76 -7.48
N LEU A 46 3.26 -5.88 -6.26
CA LEU A 46 2.91 -7.18 -5.65
C LEU A 46 1.82 -7.89 -6.45
N ARG A 47 0.79 -7.16 -6.90
CA ARG A 47 -0.21 -7.71 -7.82
C ARG A 47 0.42 -8.19 -9.13
N GLY A 48 1.36 -7.43 -9.69
CA GLY A 48 2.12 -7.85 -10.87
C GLY A 48 2.86 -9.17 -10.63
N ARG A 49 3.53 -9.31 -9.47
CA ARG A 49 4.20 -10.55 -9.09
C ARG A 49 3.23 -11.73 -8.98
N LEU A 50 2.07 -11.52 -8.37
CA LEU A 50 1.05 -12.57 -8.23
C LEU A 50 0.52 -13.02 -9.60
N VAL A 51 0.28 -12.08 -10.52
CA VAL A 51 -0.07 -12.37 -11.92
C VAL A 51 1.04 -13.16 -12.62
N ASP A 52 2.31 -12.82 -12.40
CA ASP A 52 3.44 -13.53 -13.01
C ASP A 52 3.61 -14.95 -12.46
N ILE A 53 3.33 -15.17 -11.18
CA ILE A 53 3.31 -16.51 -10.59
C ILE A 53 2.15 -17.30 -11.21
N HIS A 54 0.94 -16.74 -11.17
CA HIS A 54 -0.24 -17.37 -11.75
C HIS A 54 -0.03 -17.77 -13.21
N ARG A 55 0.47 -16.86 -14.04
CA ARG A 55 0.77 -17.14 -15.45
C ARG A 55 1.73 -18.30 -15.60
N ARG A 56 2.83 -18.33 -14.83
CA ARG A 56 3.87 -19.37 -14.97
C ARG A 56 3.41 -20.75 -14.51
N TYR A 57 2.67 -20.83 -13.41
CA TYR A 57 2.40 -22.12 -12.76
C TYR A 57 0.97 -22.63 -12.96
N VAL A 58 0.01 -21.73 -13.23
CA VAL A 58 -1.38 -22.08 -13.53
C VAL A 58 -1.63 -22.10 -15.04
N VAL A 59 -1.31 -21.01 -15.74
CA VAL A 59 -1.62 -20.89 -17.18
C VAL A 59 -0.66 -21.67 -18.06
N GLU A 60 0.65 -21.54 -17.82
CA GLU A 60 1.69 -22.26 -18.57
C GLU A 60 1.88 -23.71 -18.08
N GLY A 61 1.23 -24.10 -16.97
CA GLY A 61 1.24 -25.47 -16.44
C GLY A 61 2.59 -25.93 -15.90
N LYS A 62 3.49 -25.02 -15.51
CA LYS A 62 4.75 -25.42 -14.85
C LYS A 62 4.47 -26.05 -13.49
N PRO A 63 5.27 -27.04 -13.06
CA PRO A 63 5.26 -27.56 -11.69
C PRO A 63 5.17 -26.49 -10.60
N CYS A 64 4.06 -26.46 -9.86
CA CYS A 64 3.90 -25.55 -8.72
C CYS A 64 4.47 -26.21 -7.45
N THR A 65 5.74 -25.96 -7.13
CA THR A 65 6.36 -26.52 -5.92
C THR A 65 5.80 -25.87 -4.65
N VAL A 66 6.05 -26.49 -3.49
CA VAL A 66 5.63 -25.92 -2.19
C VAL A 66 6.22 -24.51 -2.00
N ASP A 67 7.50 -24.33 -2.29
CA ASP A 67 8.17 -23.03 -2.20
C ASP A 67 7.51 -21.93 -3.05
N VAL A 68 6.92 -22.29 -4.20
CA VAL A 68 6.20 -21.33 -5.06
C VAL A 68 4.86 -20.94 -4.46
N LYS A 69 4.19 -21.86 -3.78
CA LYS A 69 2.95 -21.58 -3.05
C LYS A 69 3.21 -20.71 -1.82
N GLU A 70 4.28 -20.98 -1.09
CA GLU A 70 4.73 -20.12 0.02
C GLU A 70 5.07 -18.71 -0.48
N GLU A 71 5.79 -18.58 -1.60
CA GLU A 71 6.07 -17.27 -2.21
C GLU A 71 4.77 -16.55 -2.61
N ALA A 72 3.82 -17.26 -3.21
CA ALA A 72 2.54 -16.70 -3.62
C ALA A 72 1.71 -16.23 -2.42
N ASP A 73 1.69 -16.99 -1.33
CA ASP A 73 1.00 -16.67 -0.08
C ASP A 73 1.62 -15.44 0.60
N GLU A 74 2.95 -15.36 0.68
CA GLU A 74 3.64 -14.18 1.23
C GLU A 74 3.36 -12.90 0.40
N VAL A 75 3.44 -13.01 -0.93
CA VAL A 75 3.13 -11.90 -1.84
C VAL A 75 1.67 -11.48 -1.70
N TYR A 76 0.75 -12.44 -1.61
CA TYR A 76 -0.67 -12.19 -1.43
C TYR A 76 -0.97 -11.53 -0.08
N ALA A 77 -0.40 -12.03 1.02
CA ALA A 77 -0.58 -11.46 2.36
C ALA A 77 -0.13 -9.99 2.41
N ALA A 78 1.05 -9.69 1.84
CA ALA A 78 1.54 -8.31 1.73
C ALA A 78 0.63 -7.43 0.86
N TYR A 79 0.16 -7.96 -0.29
CA TYR A 79 -0.77 -7.26 -1.17
C TYR A 79 -2.11 -6.98 -0.50
N HIS A 80 -2.68 -7.97 0.18
CA HIS A 80 -3.98 -7.88 0.85
C HIS A 80 -3.92 -6.89 2.01
N GLY A 81 -2.83 -6.90 2.79
CA GLY A 81 -2.58 -5.93 3.86
C GLY A 81 -2.54 -4.47 3.41
N LEU A 82 -2.23 -4.19 2.13
CA LEU A 82 -2.25 -2.84 1.55
C LEU A 82 -3.63 -2.41 1.01
N GLY A 83 -4.69 -3.17 1.31
CA GLY A 83 -6.05 -2.93 0.81
C GLY A 83 -6.33 -3.62 -0.53
N GLY A 84 -5.86 -4.87 -0.66
CA GLY A 84 -6.02 -5.69 -1.86
C GLY A 84 -7.47 -5.82 -2.35
N ASN A 85 -7.63 -6.22 -3.62
CA ASN A 85 -8.93 -6.46 -4.25
C ASN A 85 -9.21 -7.95 -4.50
N GLY A 86 -10.48 -8.30 -4.68
CA GLY A 86 -10.91 -9.70 -4.89
C GLY A 86 -10.28 -10.39 -6.12
N THR A 87 -9.80 -9.63 -7.10
CA THR A 87 -9.06 -10.20 -8.25
C THR A 87 -7.71 -10.80 -7.82
N GLY A 88 -7.01 -10.16 -6.88
CA GLY A 88 -5.75 -10.72 -6.36
C GLY A 88 -5.99 -11.99 -5.55
N THR A 89 -7.08 -12.03 -4.77
CA THR A 89 -7.50 -13.23 -4.01
C THR A 89 -7.77 -14.40 -4.95
N HIS A 90 -8.53 -14.19 -6.02
CA HIS A 90 -8.80 -15.25 -7.00
C HIS A 90 -7.52 -15.81 -7.63
N LEU A 91 -6.57 -14.94 -8.02
CA LEU A 91 -5.29 -15.39 -8.58
C LEU A 91 -4.48 -16.22 -7.58
N HIS A 92 -4.47 -15.81 -6.32
CA HIS A 92 -3.84 -16.55 -5.25
C HIS A 92 -4.47 -17.93 -5.09
N ASP A 93 -5.79 -18.01 -5.01
CA ASP A 93 -6.51 -19.27 -4.79
C ASP A 93 -6.23 -20.26 -5.93
N GLU A 94 -6.24 -19.80 -7.18
CA GLU A 94 -5.87 -20.62 -8.35
C GLU A 94 -4.41 -21.12 -8.29
N ILE A 95 -3.48 -20.32 -7.77
CA ILE A 95 -2.09 -20.77 -7.53
C ILE A 95 -2.04 -21.86 -6.44
N MET A 96 -2.82 -21.69 -5.37
CA MET A 96 -2.88 -22.64 -4.26
C MET A 96 -3.54 -23.96 -4.65
N GLU A 97 -4.46 -23.94 -5.61
CA GLU A 97 -5.09 -25.13 -6.19
C GLU A 97 -4.22 -25.81 -7.25
N ALA A 98 -3.20 -25.13 -7.79
CA ALA A 98 -2.33 -25.69 -8.81
C ALA A 98 -1.61 -26.97 -8.35
N HIS A 99 -1.48 -27.94 -9.26
CA HIS A 99 -0.90 -29.24 -8.95
C HIS A 99 0.57 -29.16 -8.54
N ILE A 100 0.91 -29.81 -7.42
CA ILE A 100 2.29 -29.91 -6.96
C ILE A 100 2.98 -31.05 -7.71
N SER A 101 3.94 -30.73 -8.58
CA SER A 101 4.82 -31.78 -9.10
C SER A 101 5.77 -32.17 -7.97
N ARG A 102 5.60 -33.38 -7.45
CA ARG A 102 6.50 -33.98 -6.48
C ARG A 102 7.86 -34.17 -7.18
N LYS A 103 8.89 -33.38 -6.82
CA LYS A 103 10.27 -33.71 -7.21
C LYS A 103 10.54 -35.12 -6.67
N ARG A 104 10.72 -36.09 -7.56
CA ARG A 104 11.32 -37.37 -7.17
C ARG A 104 12.74 -37.05 -6.71
N GLN A 105 12.99 -37.31 -5.43
CA GLN A 105 14.33 -37.37 -4.86
C GLN A 105 15.10 -38.52 -5.49
#